data_AF-A0AAE1QVY8-F1
#
_entry.id   AF-A0AAE1QVY8-F1
#
_cell.length_a   1.000
_cell.length_b   1.000
_cell.length_c   1.000
_cell.angle_alpha   90.00
_cell.angle_beta   90.00
_cell.angle_gamma   90.00
#
_symmetry.space_group_name_H-M   'P 1'
#
loop_
_entity.id
_entity.type
_entity.pdbx_description
1 polymer ?
#
loop_
_entity_poly.entity_id
_entity_poly.type
_entity_poly.pdbx_seq_one_letter_code
_entity_poly.pdbx_strand_id
1 'polypeptide(L)'
;MSLINKRTPQFPGSIYIQSPIDTDVYTSLPPISSLFDTKKGSGFDDDDDDDEMLIKALEIRRKVTVEIFKEAMRKGRFSITYSTNLVSELSDFIDYVMIQAASMKKMPEFLDSSFNVRARAFIDDSCVVPIVRWLKHNALSYPQIANLICNSKGDLESIRRLAEWLKSIHVKGRFIGLVLIRAKGNVLGRSLEELDKIIGYLEYKGVKRDWIGYIVGRCPEILSFSMEELESRTNFYFDMGMDEKDFGTMLFDYPKVLGYFSIEEMNQKVAYLKEFGLSNEDVGRLLAFKPHLMGCGIEEKFKPLVKYFYYLGISKGGMRKILVTRPVLFCVDFETTIVSKVQFLRDIGVQQDAIGNVLVRFPRLLTFSLHKKIRPVVIFLLTKAGVSQRNIGKVIALGPELLGCSIANKLDHNVKYFLSLGITLRQLGEMVADFPMLLTYNIDILRPKYRYLRRMMVRPLQDLIEFPRFFSYSLDERIVPRHKIMVENRVNFKLRYMLANSDDEFNLRVQAAVERRLRFESGDLTLDKQAHTETDGSIEKYPFDFQTAEILEEKTDLNSDYKDLPSVHIQNSA
;
A
#
# COMPACT_ATOMS: atom_id res chain seq x y z
N MET A 1 -90.91 17.20 14.99
CA MET A 1 -90.26 15.88 14.80
C MET A 1 -89.14 16.09 13.81
N SER A 2 -87.84 15.90 14.07
CA SER A 2 -87.13 15.24 15.17
C SER A 2 -85.71 15.85 15.21
N LEU A 3 -85.35 16.51 16.32
CA LEU A 3 -84.42 16.04 17.35
C LEU A 3 -82.96 15.92 16.90
N ILE A 4 -82.33 17.10 16.85
CA ILE A 4 -80.89 17.31 16.88
C ILE A 4 -80.40 16.93 18.28
N ASN A 5 -79.67 15.82 18.42
CA ASN A 5 -79.08 15.44 19.70
C ASN A 5 -77.88 16.33 20.02
N LYS A 6 -78.04 17.07 21.13
CA LYS A 6 -77.08 17.99 21.75
C LYS A 6 -75.74 17.29 22.01
N ARG A 7 -74.64 17.95 21.65
CA ARG A 7 -73.30 17.63 22.16
C ARG A 7 -73.31 17.77 23.68
N THR A 8 -72.87 16.73 24.37
CA THR A 8 -72.57 16.77 25.80
C THR A 8 -71.48 17.82 26.05
N PRO A 9 -71.60 18.67 27.08
CA PRO A 9 -70.56 19.62 27.44
C PRO A 9 -69.31 18.85 27.89
N GLN A 10 -68.18 19.14 27.25
CA GLN A 10 -66.88 18.60 27.63
C GLN A 10 -66.22 19.50 28.68
N PHE A 11 -65.77 18.91 29.78
CA PHE A 11 -64.91 19.57 30.74
C PHE A 11 -63.44 19.54 30.25
N PRO A 12 -62.65 20.59 30.54
CA PRO A 12 -61.20 20.53 30.34
C PRO A 12 -60.62 19.37 31.18
N GLY A 13 -59.96 18.41 30.52
CA GLY A 13 -59.29 17.28 31.20
C GLY A 13 -59.78 15.86 30.88
N SER A 14 -60.68 15.64 29.92
CA SER A 14 -61.05 14.26 29.53
C SER A 14 -59.95 13.58 28.71
N ILE A 15 -59.30 12.56 29.28
CA ILE A 15 -58.35 11.68 28.59
C ILE A 15 -59.14 10.69 27.71
N TYR A 16 -58.74 10.57 26.44
CA TYR A 16 -59.32 9.63 25.48
C TYR A 16 -59.21 8.17 25.98
N ILE A 17 -60.30 7.41 25.91
CA ILE A 17 -60.23 5.95 25.85
C ILE A 17 -60.00 5.60 24.38
N GLN A 18 -58.76 5.31 24.01
CA GLN A 18 -58.45 4.71 22.71
C GLN A 18 -58.68 3.20 22.77
N SER A 19 -59.35 2.70 21.73
CA SER A 19 -59.77 1.31 21.56
C SER A 19 -58.58 0.36 21.35
N PRO A 20 -58.72 -0.97 21.56
CA PRO A 20 -57.60 -1.92 21.63
C PRO A 20 -56.92 -2.29 20.29
N ILE A 21 -56.98 -1.46 19.25
CA ILE A 21 -56.59 -1.86 17.87
C ILE A 21 -55.38 -1.08 17.29
N ASP A 22 -54.86 -0.05 17.96
CA ASP A 22 -53.71 0.70 17.42
C ASP A 22 -52.36 0.13 17.88
N THR A 23 -51.82 -0.83 17.12
CA THR A 23 -50.39 -1.17 17.09
C THR A 23 -49.66 -0.16 16.21
N ASP A 24 -48.87 0.76 16.80
CA ASP A 24 -47.62 1.35 16.24
C ASP A 24 -47.25 2.75 16.80
N VAL A 25 -47.04 2.89 18.12
CA VAL A 25 -46.57 4.18 18.70
C VAL A 25 -45.40 4.06 19.71
N TYR A 26 -44.86 2.87 19.97
CA TYR A 26 -43.86 2.67 21.04
C TYR A 26 -42.39 2.92 20.69
N THR A 27 -42.03 3.33 19.46
CA THR A 27 -40.63 3.27 18.99
C THR A 27 -39.83 4.58 19.03
N SER A 28 -40.38 5.69 19.53
CA SER A 28 -39.58 6.88 19.84
C SER A 28 -40.34 7.84 20.74
N LEU A 29 -40.30 7.62 22.05
CA LEU A 29 -40.68 8.65 23.02
C LEU A 29 -39.48 9.58 23.27
N PRO A 30 -39.68 10.90 23.28
CA PRO A 30 -38.61 11.86 23.55
C PRO A 30 -38.19 11.80 25.03
N PRO A 31 -37.04 12.39 25.42
CA PRO A 31 -36.59 12.40 26.81
C PRO A 31 -37.67 12.94 27.74
N ILE A 32 -37.84 12.34 28.92
CA ILE A 32 -38.90 12.68 29.88
C ILE A 32 -38.91 14.19 30.23
N SER A 33 -37.76 14.85 30.18
CA SER A 33 -37.63 16.31 30.38
C SER A 33 -38.33 17.16 29.32
N SER A 34 -38.47 16.66 28.09
CA SER A 34 -39.08 17.40 26.97
C SER A 34 -40.61 17.30 26.93
N LEU A 35 -41.21 16.39 27.71
CA LEU A 35 -42.65 16.16 27.77
C LEU A 35 -43.42 17.34 28.40
N PHE A 36 -42.73 18.16 29.20
CA PHE A 36 -43.33 19.28 29.93
C PHE A 36 -42.98 20.66 29.35
N ASP A 37 -42.05 20.75 28.37
CA ASP A 37 -41.65 22.05 27.78
C ASP A 37 -42.64 22.59 26.73
N THR A 38 -43.59 21.78 26.25
CA THR A 38 -44.58 22.17 25.21
C THR A 38 -45.77 22.96 25.75
N LYS A 39 -45.92 23.11 27.07
CA LYS A 39 -47.05 23.81 27.71
C LYS A 39 -46.79 25.26 28.11
N LYS A 40 -45.64 25.87 27.79
CA LYS A 40 -45.30 27.27 28.14
C LYS A 40 -46.15 28.37 27.44
N GLY A 41 -47.30 28.05 26.86
CA GLY A 41 -48.08 28.96 26.00
C GLY A 41 -49.52 29.26 26.44
N SER A 42 -50.08 28.63 27.48
CA SER A 42 -51.45 28.92 27.92
C SER A 42 -51.51 29.20 29.41
N GLY A 43 -51.65 30.48 29.77
CA GLY A 43 -51.65 30.97 31.16
C GLY A 43 -52.82 30.47 32.01
N PHE A 44 -52.59 29.36 32.70
CA PHE A 44 -53.32 28.94 33.90
C PHE A 44 -52.27 28.56 34.95
N ASP A 45 -52.09 29.42 35.96
CA ASP A 45 -51.05 29.36 37.00
C ASP A 45 -51.20 28.23 38.04
N ASP A 46 -52.17 27.31 37.89
CA ASP A 46 -52.37 26.16 38.80
C ASP A 46 -51.73 24.84 38.28
N ASP A 47 -51.40 24.75 36.98
CA ASP A 47 -50.80 23.54 36.38
C ASP A 47 -49.27 23.46 36.64
N ASP A 48 -48.60 24.59 36.90
CA ASP A 48 -47.14 24.68 37.03
C ASP A 48 -46.61 24.04 38.33
N ASP A 49 -47.36 24.13 39.44
CA ASP A 49 -47.00 23.52 40.73
C ASP A 49 -47.12 21.98 40.68
N ASP A 50 -48.14 21.47 39.99
CA ASP A 50 -48.37 20.03 39.79
C ASP A 50 -47.32 19.43 38.84
N ASP A 51 -46.97 20.14 37.77
CA ASP A 51 -45.90 19.75 36.85
C ASP A 51 -44.52 19.79 37.55
N GLU A 52 -44.25 20.79 38.40
CA GLU A 52 -43.01 20.83 39.20
C GLU A 52 -42.96 19.69 40.23
N MET A 53 -44.08 19.36 40.88
CA MET A 53 -44.18 18.21 41.78
C MET A 53 -43.98 16.88 41.05
N LEU A 54 -44.52 16.73 39.84
CA LEU A 54 -44.33 15.56 38.97
C LEU A 54 -42.85 15.40 38.57
N ILE A 55 -42.18 16.48 38.17
CA ILE A 55 -40.75 16.48 37.83
C ILE A 55 -39.90 16.07 39.04
N LYS A 56 -40.15 16.66 40.23
CA LYS A 56 -39.45 16.27 41.47
C LYS A 56 -39.68 14.79 41.81
N ALA A 57 -40.91 14.28 41.64
CA ALA A 57 -41.22 12.88 41.88
C ALA A 57 -40.49 11.94 40.90
N LEU A 58 -40.37 12.33 39.63
CA LEU A 58 -39.62 11.60 38.62
C LEU A 58 -38.12 11.59 38.91
N GLU A 59 -37.54 12.72 39.32
CA GLU A 59 -36.13 12.79 39.74
C GLU A 59 -35.82 11.89 40.94
N ILE A 60 -36.72 11.86 41.93
CA ILE A 60 -36.58 10.95 43.08
C ILE A 60 -36.57 9.49 42.59
N ARG A 61 -37.50 9.12 41.70
CA ARG A 61 -37.54 7.76 41.13
C ARG A 61 -36.30 7.44 40.30
N ARG A 62 -35.75 8.42 39.58
CA ARG A 62 -34.51 8.28 38.83
C ARG A 62 -33.33 8.00 39.75
N LYS A 63 -33.18 8.78 40.83
CA LYS A 63 -32.15 8.56 41.86
C LYS A 63 -32.27 7.18 42.52
N VAL A 64 -33.50 6.74 42.82
CA VAL A 64 -33.75 5.40 43.36
C VAL A 64 -33.36 4.31 42.35
N THR A 65 -33.70 4.48 41.08
CA THR A 65 -33.35 3.53 40.01
C THR A 65 -31.84 3.44 39.81
N VAL A 66 -31.13 4.56 39.87
CA VAL A 66 -29.67 4.63 39.86
C VAL A 66 -29.06 3.79 40.99
N GLU A 67 -29.55 3.93 42.22
CA GLU A 67 -29.02 3.15 43.36
C GLU A 67 -29.35 1.66 43.24
N ILE A 68 -30.54 1.31 42.75
CA ILE A 68 -30.91 -0.08 42.46
C ILE A 68 -29.97 -0.68 41.41
N PHE A 69 -29.67 0.05 40.34
CA PHE A 69 -28.75 -0.41 39.29
C PHE A 69 -27.32 -0.56 39.79
N LYS A 70 -26.82 0.39 40.60
CA LYS A 70 -25.50 0.28 41.26
C LYS A 70 -25.43 -0.95 42.14
N GLU A 71 -26.49 -1.27 42.87
CA GLU A 71 -26.55 -2.47 43.71
C GLU A 71 -26.51 -3.76 42.88
N ALA A 72 -27.24 -3.81 41.75
CA ALA A 72 -27.15 -4.92 40.80
C ALA A 72 -25.73 -5.10 40.24
N MET A 73 -25.05 -4.00 39.92
CA MET A 73 -23.65 -4.01 39.50
C MET A 73 -22.70 -4.52 40.62
N ARG A 74 -22.93 -4.14 41.89
CA ARG A 74 -22.15 -4.66 43.03
C ARG A 74 -22.35 -6.17 43.21
N LYS A 75 -23.59 -6.66 43.13
CA LYS A 75 -23.89 -8.11 43.10
C LYS A 75 -23.16 -8.80 41.94
N GLY A 76 -23.01 -8.11 40.82
CA GLY A 76 -22.21 -8.52 39.67
C GLY A 76 -20.67 -8.47 39.87
N ARG A 77 -20.17 -8.17 41.08
CA ARG A 77 -18.74 -8.04 41.43
C ARG A 77 -18.02 -6.88 40.75
N PHE A 78 -18.72 -5.78 40.44
CA PHE A 78 -18.08 -4.54 39.97
C PHE A 78 -17.72 -3.63 41.14
N SER A 79 -16.59 -2.89 41.04
CA SER A 79 -16.18 -1.95 42.08
C SER A 79 -17.12 -0.75 42.16
N ILE A 80 -17.22 -0.14 43.34
CA ILE A 80 -18.09 1.01 43.59
C ILE A 80 -17.79 2.15 42.61
N THR A 81 -16.50 2.47 42.40
CA THR A 81 -16.06 3.51 41.47
C THR A 81 -16.45 3.20 40.03
N TYR A 82 -16.26 1.95 39.58
CA TYR A 82 -16.61 1.56 38.21
C TYR A 82 -18.12 1.65 37.97
N SER A 83 -18.92 1.14 38.91
CA SER A 83 -20.38 1.19 38.85
C SER A 83 -20.87 2.63 38.84
N THR A 84 -20.26 3.52 39.62
CA THR A 84 -20.64 4.93 39.67
C THR A 84 -20.36 5.64 38.35
N ASN A 85 -19.17 5.43 37.79
CA ASN A 85 -18.76 6.03 36.52
C ASN A 85 -19.51 5.49 35.30
N LEU A 86 -19.91 4.21 35.32
CA LEU A 86 -20.72 3.64 34.25
C LEU A 86 -22.15 4.21 34.30
N VAL A 87 -22.74 4.25 35.50
CA VAL A 87 -24.14 4.67 35.66
C VAL A 87 -24.34 6.15 35.37
N SER A 88 -23.32 7.00 35.61
CA SER A 88 -23.39 8.42 35.21
C SER A 88 -23.58 8.62 33.71
N GLU A 89 -23.14 7.67 32.89
CA GLU A 89 -23.25 7.71 31.42
C GLU A 89 -24.48 6.94 30.89
N LEU A 90 -25.24 6.26 31.76
CA LEU A 90 -26.39 5.41 31.38
C LEU A 90 -27.75 6.10 31.56
N SER A 91 -27.77 7.43 31.52
CA SER A 91 -28.96 8.23 31.85
C SER A 91 -30.23 7.81 31.08
N ASP A 92 -30.13 7.66 29.75
CA ASP A 92 -31.24 7.19 28.90
C ASP A 92 -31.68 5.77 29.22
N PHE A 93 -30.73 4.88 29.53
CA PHE A 93 -31.04 3.50 29.88
C PHE A 93 -31.71 3.41 31.26
N ILE A 94 -31.33 4.27 32.20
CA ILE A 94 -32.00 4.39 33.50
C ILE A 94 -33.45 4.84 33.31
N ASP A 95 -33.70 5.81 32.43
CA ASP A 95 -35.05 6.27 32.13
C ASP A 95 -35.87 5.16 31.45
N TYR A 96 -35.24 4.37 30.57
CA TYR A 96 -35.86 3.17 30.00
C TYR A 96 -36.24 2.13 31.08
N VAL A 97 -35.34 1.85 32.04
CA VAL A 97 -35.64 0.96 33.18
C VAL A 97 -36.82 1.50 34.00
N MET A 98 -36.89 2.81 34.24
CA MET A 98 -38.01 3.42 34.96
C MET A 98 -39.34 3.21 34.23
N ILE A 99 -39.36 3.43 32.92
CA ILE A 99 -40.55 3.25 32.08
C ILE A 99 -41.01 1.79 32.11
N GLN A 100 -40.09 0.83 31.96
CA GLN A 100 -40.43 -0.60 31.98
C GLN A 100 -40.87 -1.07 33.39
N ALA A 101 -40.18 -0.62 34.44
CA ALA A 101 -40.61 -0.91 35.80
C ALA A 101 -42.00 -0.31 36.11
N ALA A 102 -42.38 0.82 35.51
CA ALA A 102 -43.72 1.38 35.63
C ALA A 102 -44.76 0.56 34.85
N SER A 103 -44.43 0.13 33.62
CA SER A 103 -45.33 -0.65 32.77
C SER A 103 -45.66 -2.03 33.37
N MET A 104 -44.70 -2.66 34.05
CA MET A 104 -44.86 -3.94 34.74
C MET A 104 -45.99 -3.95 35.78
N LYS A 105 -46.41 -2.79 36.32
CA LYS A 105 -47.54 -2.74 37.26
C LYS A 105 -48.86 -3.23 36.66
N LYS A 106 -48.99 -3.22 35.33
CA LYS A 106 -50.15 -3.74 34.60
C LYS A 106 -50.19 -5.28 34.55
N MET A 107 -49.10 -5.96 34.89
CA MET A 107 -49.01 -7.42 34.86
C MET A 107 -49.56 -8.02 36.17
N PRO A 108 -50.32 -9.13 36.12
CA PRO A 108 -50.92 -9.75 37.31
C PRO A 108 -49.89 -10.10 38.39
N GLU A 109 -48.71 -10.55 37.99
CA GLU A 109 -47.61 -10.96 38.88
C GLU A 109 -47.00 -9.79 39.68
N PHE A 110 -47.15 -8.56 39.18
CA PHE A 110 -46.51 -7.36 39.73
C PHE A 110 -47.52 -6.31 40.23
N LEU A 111 -48.82 -6.62 40.22
CA LEU A 111 -49.91 -5.68 40.55
C LEU A 111 -49.71 -5.00 41.91
N ASP A 112 -49.41 -5.80 42.94
CA ASP A 112 -49.23 -5.37 44.33
C ASP A 112 -47.76 -5.11 44.71
N SER A 113 -46.84 -5.25 43.75
CA SER A 113 -45.41 -5.07 44.00
C SER A 113 -45.04 -3.58 44.14
N SER A 114 -43.94 -3.29 44.86
CA SER A 114 -43.37 -1.93 44.88
C SER A 114 -42.58 -1.64 43.60
N PHE A 115 -42.41 -0.35 43.25
CA PHE A 115 -41.57 0.06 42.12
C PHE A 115 -40.16 -0.53 42.21
N ASN A 116 -39.56 -0.54 43.42
CA ASN A 116 -38.21 -1.05 43.64
C ASN A 116 -38.09 -2.55 43.36
N VAL A 117 -39.17 -3.33 43.56
CA VAL A 117 -39.21 -4.76 43.22
C VAL A 117 -39.27 -4.93 41.71
N ARG A 118 -40.14 -4.17 41.01
CA ARG A 118 -40.25 -4.22 39.55
C ARG A 118 -38.97 -3.77 38.84
N ALA A 119 -38.34 -2.69 39.31
CA ALA A 119 -37.08 -2.21 38.75
C ALA A 119 -35.95 -3.24 38.92
N ARG A 120 -35.88 -3.92 40.08
CA ARG A 120 -34.91 -5.02 40.28
C ARG A 120 -35.18 -6.19 39.35
N ALA A 121 -36.43 -6.66 39.29
CA ALA A 121 -36.83 -7.75 38.41
C ALA A 121 -36.48 -7.44 36.94
N PHE A 122 -36.81 -6.24 36.46
CA PHE A 122 -36.47 -5.83 35.10
C PHE A 122 -34.96 -5.80 34.83
N ILE A 123 -34.16 -5.25 35.76
CA ILE A 123 -32.70 -5.21 35.60
C ILE A 123 -32.11 -6.62 35.54
N ASP A 124 -32.58 -7.53 36.40
CA ASP A 124 -32.13 -8.91 36.44
C ASP A 124 -32.52 -9.65 35.13
N ASP A 125 -33.77 -9.49 34.68
CA ASP A 125 -34.28 -10.11 33.44
C ASP A 125 -33.61 -9.56 32.17
N SER A 126 -33.29 -8.26 32.15
CA SER A 126 -32.61 -7.61 31.01
C SER A 126 -31.21 -8.16 30.71
N CYS A 127 -30.62 -8.92 31.65
CA CYS A 127 -29.27 -9.46 31.54
C CYS A 127 -28.17 -8.40 31.29
N VAL A 128 -28.43 -7.13 31.65
CA VAL A 128 -27.51 -6.01 31.42
C VAL A 128 -26.17 -6.17 32.15
N VAL A 129 -26.18 -6.68 33.38
CA VAL A 129 -24.95 -6.86 34.19
C VAL A 129 -24.01 -7.91 33.57
N PRO A 130 -24.48 -9.10 33.14
CA PRO A 130 -23.70 -10.01 32.30
C PRO A 130 -23.11 -9.39 31.03
N ILE A 131 -23.90 -8.59 30.31
CA ILE A 131 -23.46 -7.92 29.07
C ILE A 131 -22.35 -6.92 29.36
N VAL A 132 -22.50 -6.07 30.37
CA VAL A 132 -21.47 -5.12 30.81
C VAL A 132 -20.17 -5.86 31.16
N ARG A 133 -20.27 -7.02 31.82
CA ARG A 133 -19.10 -7.84 32.17
C ARG A 133 -18.41 -8.37 30.92
N TRP A 134 -19.18 -8.92 30.00
CA TRP A 134 -18.67 -9.44 28.74
C TRP A 134 -18.00 -8.34 27.90
N LEU A 135 -18.62 -7.17 27.77
CA LEU A 135 -18.05 -6.04 27.05
C LEU A 135 -16.75 -5.54 27.70
N LYS A 136 -16.72 -5.46 29.04
CA LYS A 136 -15.50 -5.12 29.79
C LYS A 136 -14.38 -6.14 29.56
N HIS A 137 -14.67 -7.44 29.52
CA HIS A 137 -13.68 -8.47 29.20
C HIS A 137 -13.16 -8.36 27.75
N ASN A 138 -13.94 -7.78 26.84
CA ASN A 138 -13.52 -7.47 25.47
C ASN A 138 -12.85 -6.09 25.34
N ALA A 139 -12.26 -5.58 26.43
CA ALA A 139 -11.43 -4.37 26.48
C ALA A 139 -12.16 -3.06 26.13
N LEU A 140 -13.47 -3.00 26.32
CA LEU A 140 -14.25 -1.77 26.19
C LEU A 140 -14.19 -0.94 27.49
N SER A 141 -14.07 0.38 27.34
CA SER A 141 -14.16 1.33 28.45
C SER A 141 -15.61 1.53 28.91
N TYR A 142 -15.83 2.02 30.14
CA TYR A 142 -17.18 2.25 30.63
C TYR A 142 -18.00 3.26 29.79
N PRO A 143 -17.44 4.36 29.22
CA PRO A 143 -18.21 5.25 28.34
C PRO A 143 -18.63 4.56 27.05
N GLN A 144 -17.75 3.72 26.50
CA GLN A 144 -18.02 2.91 25.31
C GLN A 144 -19.14 1.89 25.55
N ILE A 145 -19.14 1.25 26.72
CA ILE A 145 -20.18 0.31 27.13
C ILE A 145 -21.51 1.04 27.30
N ALA A 146 -21.51 2.19 27.98
CA ALA A 146 -22.71 2.99 28.18
C ALA A 146 -23.32 3.44 26.86
N ASN A 147 -22.51 3.96 25.94
CA ASN A 147 -22.94 4.34 24.60
C ASN A 147 -23.61 3.17 23.85
N LEU A 148 -23.01 1.97 23.90
CA LEU A 148 -23.57 0.80 23.23
C LEU A 148 -24.93 0.38 23.81
N ILE A 149 -25.06 0.42 25.15
CA ILE A 149 -26.30 0.09 25.87
C ILE A 149 -27.40 1.12 25.55
N CYS A 150 -27.07 2.41 25.55
CA CYS A 150 -28.05 3.44 25.17
C CYS A 150 -28.47 3.32 23.70
N ASN A 151 -27.53 3.05 22.79
CA ASN A 151 -27.82 2.85 21.36
C ASN A 151 -28.67 1.62 21.06
N SER A 152 -28.70 0.63 21.96
CA SER A 152 -29.56 -0.54 21.80
C SER A 152 -31.04 -0.22 22.05
N LYS A 153 -31.36 1.01 22.51
CA LYS A 153 -32.73 1.48 22.81
C LYS A 153 -33.52 0.49 23.68
N GLY A 154 -32.83 -0.21 24.59
CA GLY A 154 -33.46 -1.18 25.49
C GLY A 154 -33.54 -2.62 24.98
N ASP A 155 -33.26 -2.89 23.70
CA ASP A 155 -33.07 -4.26 23.19
C ASP A 155 -31.60 -4.69 23.37
N LEU A 156 -31.26 -5.12 24.58
CA LEU A 156 -29.90 -5.61 24.87
C LEU A 156 -29.58 -6.94 24.19
N GLU A 157 -30.60 -7.69 23.74
CA GLU A 157 -30.41 -8.95 23.06
C GLU A 157 -29.87 -8.74 21.63
N SER A 158 -30.18 -7.60 21.00
CA SER A 158 -29.54 -7.17 19.74
C SER A 158 -28.00 -7.18 19.82
N ILE A 159 -27.43 -6.72 20.95
CA ILE A 159 -25.97 -6.71 21.17
C ILE A 159 -25.43 -8.14 21.20
N ARG A 160 -26.13 -9.06 21.90
CA ARG A 160 -25.72 -10.46 22.00
C ARG A 160 -25.81 -11.17 20.65
N ARG A 161 -26.93 -11.03 19.96
CA ARG A 161 -27.16 -11.63 18.63
C ARG A 161 -26.09 -11.17 17.64
N LEU A 162 -25.83 -9.87 17.58
CA LEU A 162 -24.79 -9.33 16.70
C LEU A 162 -23.39 -9.80 17.12
N ALA A 163 -23.10 -9.89 18.42
CA ALA A 163 -21.81 -10.42 18.89
C ALA A 163 -21.60 -11.90 18.52
N GLU A 164 -22.62 -12.75 18.63
CA GLU A 164 -22.53 -14.16 18.20
C GLU A 164 -22.43 -14.27 16.67
N TRP A 165 -23.15 -13.45 15.93
CA TRP A 165 -23.00 -13.37 14.47
C TRP A 165 -21.59 -12.93 14.06
N LEU A 166 -21.01 -11.92 14.72
CA LEU A 166 -19.63 -11.50 14.47
C LEU A 166 -18.62 -12.64 14.72
N LYS A 167 -18.88 -13.55 15.68
CA LYS A 167 -18.06 -14.75 15.86
C LYS A 167 -18.23 -15.76 14.73
N SER A 168 -19.44 -15.92 14.19
CA SER A 168 -19.72 -16.87 13.10
C SER A 168 -19.01 -16.48 11.79
N ILE A 169 -18.73 -15.19 11.60
CA ILE A 169 -17.91 -14.66 10.49
C ILE A 169 -16.41 -14.49 10.88
N HIS A 170 -15.97 -15.14 11.95
CA HIS A 170 -14.59 -15.19 12.42
C HIS A 170 -13.96 -13.86 12.89
N VAL A 171 -14.76 -12.89 13.34
CA VAL A 171 -14.21 -11.69 14.01
C VAL A 171 -13.59 -12.12 15.34
N LYS A 172 -12.30 -11.79 15.54
CA LYS A 172 -11.61 -12.11 16.80
C LYS A 172 -12.28 -11.38 17.97
N GLY A 173 -12.45 -12.06 19.11
CA GLY A 173 -13.14 -11.54 20.30
C GLY A 173 -12.77 -10.09 20.67
N ARG A 174 -11.47 -9.79 20.75
CA ARG A 174 -10.95 -8.43 21.06
C ARG A 174 -11.42 -7.32 20.11
N PHE A 175 -11.87 -7.66 18.91
CA PHE A 175 -12.37 -6.70 17.91
C PHE A 175 -13.90 -6.66 17.86
N ILE A 176 -14.63 -7.61 18.46
CA ILE A 176 -16.11 -7.62 18.43
C ILE A 176 -16.65 -6.35 19.08
N GLY A 177 -16.17 -6.02 20.28
CA GLY A 177 -16.56 -4.78 20.96
C GLY A 177 -16.23 -3.53 20.14
N LEU A 178 -15.10 -3.54 19.43
CA LEU A 178 -14.69 -2.43 18.56
C LEU A 178 -15.62 -2.27 17.36
N VAL A 179 -16.02 -3.38 16.72
CA VAL A 179 -16.95 -3.39 15.59
C VAL A 179 -18.31 -2.84 16.02
N LEU A 180 -18.84 -3.28 17.16
CA LEU A 180 -20.12 -2.84 17.71
C LEU A 180 -20.19 -1.31 17.92
N ILE A 181 -19.05 -0.66 18.18
CA ILE A 181 -18.98 0.79 18.43
C ILE A 181 -18.66 1.58 17.17
N ARG A 182 -17.80 1.05 16.31
CA ARG A 182 -17.30 1.79 15.14
C ARG A 182 -18.11 1.57 13.89
N ALA A 183 -18.98 0.56 13.86
CA ALA A 183 -19.94 0.42 12.79
C ALA A 183 -20.80 1.69 12.78
N LYS A 184 -20.59 2.55 11.78
CA LYS A 184 -21.42 3.75 11.60
C LYS A 184 -22.87 3.32 11.35
N GLY A 185 -23.84 4.16 11.72
CA GLY A 185 -25.26 3.82 11.58
C GLY A 185 -25.74 2.76 12.58
N ASN A 186 -27.03 2.42 12.52
CA ASN A 186 -27.67 1.53 13.48
C ASN A 186 -27.52 0.05 13.09
N VAL A 187 -26.29 -0.48 13.08
CA VAL A 187 -26.04 -1.91 12.72
C VAL A 187 -26.71 -2.87 13.70
N LEU A 188 -26.91 -2.46 14.97
CA LEU A 188 -27.67 -3.23 15.95
C LEU A 188 -29.14 -3.44 15.55
N GLY A 189 -29.72 -2.52 14.77
CA GLY A 189 -31.10 -2.61 14.30
C GLY A 189 -31.27 -3.39 12.98
N ARG A 190 -30.20 -3.89 12.37
CA ARG A 190 -30.28 -4.64 11.11
C ARG A 190 -30.54 -6.12 11.35
N SER A 191 -31.23 -6.77 10.42
CA SER A 191 -31.45 -8.22 10.49
C SER A 191 -30.15 -8.97 10.18
N LEU A 192 -29.97 -10.15 10.78
CA LEU A 192 -28.79 -11.00 10.50
C LEU A 192 -28.77 -11.46 9.04
N GLU A 193 -29.95 -11.62 8.42
CA GLU A 193 -30.08 -11.98 7.00
C GLU A 193 -29.52 -10.90 6.07
N GLU A 194 -29.75 -9.61 6.38
CA GLU A 194 -29.15 -8.50 5.63
C GLU A 194 -27.63 -8.50 5.76
N LEU A 195 -27.12 -8.74 6.96
CA LEU A 195 -25.68 -8.80 7.20
C LEU A 195 -25.04 -10.00 6.47
N ASP A 196 -25.70 -11.15 6.47
CA ASP A 196 -25.26 -12.33 5.71
C ASP A 196 -25.26 -12.08 4.19
N LYS A 197 -26.22 -11.32 3.65
CA LYS A 197 -26.21 -10.90 2.24
C LYS A 197 -24.99 -10.03 1.91
N ILE A 198 -24.63 -9.08 2.78
CA ILE A 198 -23.44 -8.24 2.61
C ILE A 198 -22.18 -9.12 2.56
N ILE A 199 -22.04 -10.06 3.51
CA ILE A 199 -20.89 -10.95 3.56
C ILE A 199 -20.84 -11.89 2.35
N GLY A 200 -21.98 -12.49 1.98
CA GLY A 200 -22.09 -13.37 0.81
C GLY A 200 -21.75 -12.64 -0.50
N TYR A 201 -22.13 -11.37 -0.63
CA TYR A 201 -21.74 -10.55 -1.77
C TYR A 201 -20.23 -10.31 -1.84
N LEU A 202 -19.58 -9.98 -0.71
CA LEU A 202 -18.13 -9.82 -0.66
C LEU A 202 -17.40 -11.10 -1.04
N GLU A 203 -17.90 -12.25 -0.59
CA GLU A 203 -17.37 -13.56 -0.95
C GLU A 203 -17.51 -13.87 -2.43
N TYR A 204 -18.70 -13.62 -2.98
CA TYR A 204 -18.95 -13.73 -4.41
C TYR A 204 -18.00 -12.86 -5.23
N LYS A 205 -17.63 -11.67 -4.73
CA LYS A 205 -16.67 -10.75 -5.37
C LYS A 205 -15.19 -11.06 -5.08
N GLY A 206 -14.88 -12.21 -4.50
CA GLY A 206 -13.51 -12.74 -4.38
C GLY A 206 -12.85 -12.58 -3.00
N VAL A 207 -13.57 -12.07 -1.99
CA VAL A 207 -13.08 -12.03 -0.62
C VAL A 207 -13.16 -13.41 0.01
N LYS A 208 -12.07 -13.94 0.55
CA LYS A 208 -12.08 -15.27 1.18
C LYS A 208 -12.86 -15.24 2.50
N ARG A 209 -13.63 -16.31 2.79
CA ARG A 209 -14.38 -16.48 4.06
C ARG A 209 -13.53 -16.19 5.30
N ASP A 210 -12.32 -16.76 5.35
CA ASP A 210 -11.39 -16.59 6.48
C ASP A 210 -10.87 -15.15 6.66
N TRP A 211 -11.00 -14.30 5.63
CA TRP A 211 -10.58 -12.90 5.66
C TRP A 211 -11.67 -11.97 6.15
N ILE A 212 -12.95 -12.36 6.06
CA ILE A 212 -14.10 -11.52 6.41
C ILE A 212 -13.98 -10.97 7.83
N GLY A 213 -13.72 -11.83 8.82
CA GLY A 213 -13.59 -11.41 10.20
C GLY A 213 -12.44 -10.41 10.45
N TYR A 214 -11.35 -10.50 9.66
CA TYR A 214 -10.26 -9.54 9.68
C TYR A 214 -10.68 -8.20 9.07
N ILE A 215 -11.34 -8.23 7.91
CA ILE A 215 -11.80 -7.04 7.17
C ILE A 215 -12.81 -6.27 8.01
N VAL A 216 -13.86 -6.93 8.52
CA VAL A 216 -14.89 -6.33 9.37
C VAL A 216 -14.27 -5.77 10.65
N GLY A 217 -13.32 -6.48 11.28
CA GLY A 217 -12.63 -5.99 12.46
C GLY A 217 -11.82 -4.70 12.24
N ARG A 218 -11.40 -4.42 11.00
CA ARG A 218 -10.61 -3.23 10.62
C ARG A 218 -11.45 -2.14 9.97
N CYS A 219 -12.57 -2.49 9.36
CA CYS A 219 -13.49 -1.59 8.67
C CYS A 219 -14.94 -1.99 8.99
N PRO A 220 -15.41 -1.74 10.23
CA PRO A 220 -16.79 -2.05 10.65
C PRO A 220 -17.86 -1.36 9.81
N GLU A 221 -17.53 -0.19 9.24
CA GLU A 221 -18.41 0.60 8.38
C GLU A 221 -18.97 -0.16 7.17
N ILE A 222 -18.32 -1.23 6.71
CA ILE A 222 -18.85 -2.07 5.61
C ILE A 222 -20.21 -2.66 5.98
N LEU A 223 -20.46 -2.98 7.26
CA LEU A 223 -21.74 -3.53 7.72
C LEU A 223 -22.87 -2.49 7.72
N SER A 224 -22.54 -1.21 7.55
CA SER A 224 -23.51 -0.12 7.54
C SER A 224 -24.09 0.20 6.17
N PHE A 225 -23.52 -0.38 5.10
CA PHE A 225 -23.93 -0.06 3.74
C PHE A 225 -25.23 -0.76 3.33
N SER A 226 -26.01 -0.09 2.48
CA SER A 226 -27.02 -0.76 1.67
C SER A 226 -26.35 -1.64 0.62
N MET A 227 -27.10 -2.60 0.07
CA MET A 227 -26.59 -3.43 -1.03
C MET A 227 -26.21 -2.57 -2.24
N GLU A 228 -27.01 -1.57 -2.58
CA GLU A 228 -26.74 -0.64 -3.69
C GLU A 228 -25.44 0.14 -3.50
N GLU A 229 -25.20 0.67 -2.30
CA GLU A 229 -23.95 1.39 -1.99
C GLU A 229 -22.74 0.46 -2.03
N LEU A 230 -22.89 -0.75 -1.49
CA LEU A 230 -21.83 -1.77 -1.53
C LEU A 230 -21.49 -2.14 -2.98
N GLU A 231 -22.50 -2.38 -3.81
CA GLU A 231 -22.35 -2.69 -5.23
C GLU A 231 -21.67 -1.55 -5.99
N SER A 232 -22.13 -0.31 -5.81
CA SER A 232 -21.53 0.87 -6.45
C SER A 232 -20.04 1.03 -6.11
N ARG A 233 -19.68 0.94 -4.82
CA ARG A 233 -18.29 1.03 -4.36
C ARG A 233 -17.41 -0.11 -4.86
N THR A 234 -18.00 -1.28 -5.02
CA THR A 234 -17.31 -2.47 -5.50
C THR A 234 -17.08 -2.39 -7.01
N ASN A 235 -18.12 -1.99 -7.76
CA ASN A 235 -18.09 -1.80 -9.20
C ASN A 235 -17.11 -0.70 -9.60
N PHE A 236 -16.94 0.34 -8.78
CA PHE A 236 -15.88 1.34 -8.99
C PHE A 236 -14.49 0.73 -9.28
N TYR A 237 -14.11 -0.34 -8.57
CA TYR A 237 -12.83 -1.01 -8.80
C TYR A 237 -12.87 -1.95 -10.00
N PHE A 238 -13.98 -2.68 -10.19
CA PHE A 238 -14.18 -3.57 -11.34
C PHE A 238 -14.23 -2.84 -12.68
N ASP A 239 -14.83 -1.65 -12.72
CA ASP A 239 -14.90 -0.77 -13.91
C ASP A 239 -13.50 -0.23 -14.30
N MET A 240 -12.54 -0.28 -13.37
CA MET A 240 -11.12 -0.03 -13.64
C MET A 240 -10.35 -1.30 -14.06
N GLY A 241 -11.04 -2.40 -14.38
CA GLY A 241 -10.43 -3.64 -14.86
C GLY A 241 -9.75 -4.47 -13.78
N MET A 242 -10.06 -4.24 -12.50
CA MET A 242 -9.60 -5.10 -11.39
C MET A 242 -10.35 -6.43 -11.44
N ASP A 243 -9.68 -7.56 -11.21
CA ASP A 243 -10.35 -8.85 -11.09
C ASP A 243 -10.76 -9.16 -9.64
N GLU A 244 -11.60 -10.18 -9.44
CA GLU A 244 -12.14 -10.54 -8.12
C GLU A 244 -11.05 -10.96 -7.13
N LYS A 245 -9.98 -11.59 -7.62
CA LYS A 245 -8.87 -12.07 -6.77
C LYS A 245 -8.03 -10.90 -6.27
N ASP A 246 -7.72 -9.97 -7.16
CA ASP A 246 -7.02 -8.73 -6.84
C ASP A 246 -7.88 -7.86 -5.93
N PHE A 247 -9.19 -7.75 -6.18
CA PHE A 247 -10.13 -7.05 -5.31
C PHE A 247 -10.15 -7.64 -3.89
N GLY A 248 -10.29 -8.97 -3.77
CA GLY A 248 -10.29 -9.64 -2.46
C GLY A 248 -8.97 -9.44 -1.70
N THR A 249 -7.83 -9.50 -2.40
CA THR A 249 -6.50 -9.26 -1.82
C THR A 249 -6.32 -7.80 -1.41
N MET A 250 -6.77 -6.86 -2.25
CA MET A 250 -6.77 -5.43 -1.99
C MET A 250 -7.59 -5.09 -0.73
N LEU A 251 -8.80 -5.64 -0.62
CA LEU A 251 -9.67 -5.41 0.52
C LEU A 251 -9.09 -6.01 1.81
N PHE A 252 -8.40 -7.15 1.73
CA PHE A 252 -7.67 -7.71 2.86
C PHE A 252 -6.50 -6.82 3.30
N ASP A 253 -5.69 -6.29 2.37
CA ASP A 253 -4.56 -5.40 2.69
C ASP A 253 -5.03 -4.06 3.29
N TYR A 254 -6.07 -3.45 2.71
CA TYR A 254 -6.57 -2.14 3.13
C TYR A 254 -8.11 -2.04 3.09
N PRO A 255 -8.82 -2.61 4.09
CA PRO A 255 -10.28 -2.61 4.18
C PRO A 255 -10.96 -1.24 4.07
N LYS A 256 -10.25 -0.17 4.46
CA LYS A 256 -10.76 1.21 4.43
C LYS A 256 -11.03 1.71 3.02
N VAL A 257 -10.42 1.10 2.01
CA VAL A 257 -10.60 1.45 0.59
C VAL A 257 -12.07 1.41 0.16
N LEU A 258 -12.85 0.54 0.81
CA LEU A 258 -14.29 0.41 0.55
C LEU A 258 -15.13 1.19 1.56
N GLY A 259 -14.75 1.27 2.84
CA GLY A 259 -15.66 1.75 3.88
C GLY A 259 -15.60 3.23 4.24
N TYR A 260 -14.49 3.93 3.93
CA TYR A 260 -14.16 5.19 4.63
C TYR A 260 -14.22 6.43 3.74
N PHE A 261 -14.18 6.24 2.42
CA PHE A 261 -14.18 7.32 1.44
C PHE A 261 -15.54 7.41 0.77
N SER A 262 -16.00 8.62 0.48
CA SER A 262 -17.13 8.83 -0.44
C SER A 262 -16.73 8.47 -1.87
N ILE A 263 -17.71 8.13 -2.71
CA ILE A 263 -17.46 7.86 -4.13
C ILE A 263 -16.80 9.05 -4.84
N GLU A 264 -17.14 10.27 -4.42
CA GLU A 264 -16.55 11.51 -4.93
C GLU A 264 -15.06 11.62 -4.58
N GLU A 265 -14.67 11.38 -3.33
CA GLU A 265 -13.25 11.35 -2.93
C GLU A 265 -12.48 10.26 -3.68
N MET A 266 -13.11 9.11 -3.92
CA MET A 266 -12.51 8.01 -4.69
C MET A 266 -12.26 8.44 -6.14
N ASN A 267 -13.26 9.07 -6.78
CA ASN A 267 -13.16 9.62 -8.13
C ASN A 267 -12.08 10.69 -8.25
N GLN A 268 -12.01 11.63 -7.30
CA GLN A 268 -10.99 12.68 -7.28
C GLN A 268 -9.57 12.11 -7.21
N LYS A 269 -9.36 11.07 -6.40
CA LYS A 269 -8.06 10.38 -6.32
C LYS A 269 -7.69 9.70 -7.63
N VAL A 270 -8.63 8.99 -8.24
CA VAL A 270 -8.40 8.35 -9.54
C VAL A 270 -8.14 9.39 -10.62
N ALA A 271 -8.89 10.49 -10.65
CA ALA A 271 -8.70 11.59 -11.60
C ALA A 271 -7.28 12.19 -11.48
N TYR A 272 -6.84 12.49 -10.26
CA TYR A 272 -5.49 13.01 -10.03
C TYR A 272 -4.39 12.03 -10.49
N LEU A 273 -4.55 10.72 -10.22
CA LEU A 273 -3.60 9.71 -10.70
C LEU A 273 -3.57 9.66 -12.23
N LYS A 274 -4.73 9.78 -12.90
CA LYS A 274 -4.84 9.82 -14.36
C LYS A 274 -4.16 11.05 -14.98
N GLU A 275 -4.01 12.15 -14.25
CA GLU A 275 -3.29 13.34 -14.74
C GLU A 275 -1.84 13.04 -15.15
N PHE A 276 -1.23 11.96 -14.65
CA PHE A 276 0.12 11.52 -15.06
C PHE A 276 0.13 10.66 -16.34
N GLY A 277 -1.02 10.45 -16.99
CA GLY A 277 -1.16 9.68 -18.22
C GLY A 277 -1.30 8.18 -18.00
N LEU A 278 -1.84 7.77 -16.85
CA LEU A 278 -2.26 6.39 -16.60
C LEU A 278 -3.63 6.15 -17.25
N SER A 279 -3.82 4.97 -17.87
CA SER A 279 -5.15 4.53 -18.31
C SER A 279 -6.02 4.17 -17.10
N ASN A 280 -7.32 3.94 -17.33
CA ASN A 280 -8.22 3.47 -16.25
C ASN A 280 -7.72 2.15 -15.65
N GLU A 281 -7.29 1.22 -16.51
CA GLU A 281 -6.74 -0.07 -16.11
C GLU A 281 -5.39 0.03 -15.40
N ASP A 282 -4.52 0.97 -15.82
CA ASP A 282 -3.27 1.23 -15.11
C ASP A 282 -3.54 1.64 -13.65
N VAL A 283 -4.55 2.48 -13.42
CA VAL A 283 -4.95 2.88 -12.07
C VAL A 283 -5.57 1.70 -11.31
N GLY A 284 -6.42 0.90 -11.95
CA GLY A 284 -6.96 -0.33 -11.36
C GLY A 284 -5.86 -1.26 -10.83
N ARG A 285 -4.88 -1.60 -11.69
CA ARG A 285 -3.69 -2.39 -11.30
C ARG A 285 -2.87 -1.73 -10.19
N LEU A 286 -2.71 -0.41 -10.25
CA LEU A 286 -1.97 0.35 -9.25
C LEU A 286 -2.63 0.28 -7.87
N LEU A 287 -3.96 0.39 -7.81
CA LEU A 287 -4.74 0.35 -6.58
C LEU A 287 -4.87 -1.08 -6.04
N ALA A 288 -4.97 -2.10 -6.91
CA ALA A 288 -4.86 -3.50 -6.50
C ALA A 288 -3.51 -3.76 -5.79
N PHE A 289 -2.41 -3.27 -6.37
CA PHE A 289 -1.07 -3.45 -5.81
C PHE A 289 -0.81 -2.59 -4.57
N LYS A 290 -1.33 -1.35 -4.51
CA LYS A 290 -1.12 -0.43 -3.39
C LYS A 290 -2.39 0.37 -3.04
N PRO A 291 -3.39 -0.23 -2.38
CA PRO A 291 -4.65 0.43 -2.06
C PRO A 291 -4.51 1.57 -1.06
N HIS A 292 -3.43 1.58 -0.29
CA HIS A 292 -3.07 2.67 0.62
C HIS A 292 -2.96 4.04 -0.05
N LEU A 293 -2.78 4.10 -1.38
CA LEU A 293 -2.88 5.36 -2.14
C LEU A 293 -4.23 6.03 -1.95
N MET A 294 -5.32 5.25 -1.86
CA MET A 294 -6.67 5.77 -1.56
C MET A 294 -6.77 6.36 -0.15
N GLY A 295 -5.85 6.04 0.76
CA GLY A 295 -5.80 6.62 2.10
C GLY A 295 -4.94 7.88 2.20
N CYS A 296 -4.18 8.22 1.17
CA CYS A 296 -3.37 9.44 1.13
C CYS A 296 -4.21 10.57 0.54
N GLY A 297 -4.13 11.78 1.10
CA GLY A 297 -4.79 12.93 0.51
C GLY A 297 -3.88 13.68 -0.47
N ILE A 298 -4.57 14.37 -1.37
CA ILE A 298 -3.98 14.95 -2.56
C ILE A 298 -3.21 16.22 -2.20
N GLU A 299 -3.82 17.11 -1.41
CA GLU A 299 -3.25 18.42 -1.05
C GLU A 299 -2.07 18.30 -0.09
N GLU A 300 -2.17 17.42 0.90
CA GLU A 300 -1.21 17.35 1.99
C GLU A 300 -0.05 16.38 1.73
N LYS A 301 -0.22 15.39 0.83
CA LYS A 301 0.84 14.44 0.48
C LYS A 301 1.24 14.48 -1.00
N PHE A 302 0.30 14.29 -1.92
CA PHE A 302 0.65 14.08 -3.32
C PHE A 302 1.20 15.35 -3.97
N LYS A 303 0.50 16.48 -3.86
CA LYS A 303 0.90 17.74 -4.49
C LYS A 303 2.27 18.26 -4.01
N PRO A 304 2.60 18.27 -2.71
CA PRO A 304 3.93 18.67 -2.24
C PRO A 304 5.06 17.80 -2.82
N LEU A 305 4.89 16.47 -2.79
CA LEU A 305 5.85 15.53 -3.36
C LEU A 305 6.02 15.76 -4.87
N VAL A 306 4.91 15.90 -5.58
CA VAL A 306 4.90 16.10 -7.03
C VAL A 306 5.59 17.42 -7.41
N LYS A 307 5.30 18.50 -6.68
CA LYS A 307 5.97 19.80 -6.84
C LYS A 307 7.48 19.68 -6.62
N TYR A 308 7.90 18.94 -5.60
CA TYR A 308 9.31 18.71 -5.32
C TYR A 308 10.00 17.92 -6.45
N PHE A 309 9.36 16.88 -6.97
CA PHE A 309 9.88 16.14 -8.12
C PHE A 309 9.95 16.98 -9.41
N TYR A 310 8.97 17.86 -9.66
CA TYR A 310 9.06 18.81 -10.77
C TYR A 310 10.22 19.79 -10.60
N TYR A 311 10.48 20.27 -9.38
CA TYR A 311 11.66 21.09 -9.07
C TYR A 311 12.98 20.36 -9.35
N LEU A 312 13.01 19.03 -9.23
CA LEU A 312 14.16 18.20 -9.61
C LEU A 312 14.24 17.87 -11.12
N GLY A 313 13.38 18.49 -11.95
CA GLY A 313 13.36 18.29 -13.40
C GLY A 313 12.69 16.99 -13.85
N ILE A 314 11.91 16.33 -13.00
CA ILE A 314 11.19 15.10 -13.37
C ILE A 314 9.99 15.46 -14.24
N SER A 315 9.95 14.93 -15.47
CA SER A 315 8.80 15.13 -16.37
C SER A 315 7.56 14.35 -15.92
N LYS A 316 6.39 14.68 -16.50
CA LYS A 316 5.14 13.92 -16.30
C LYS A 316 5.31 12.41 -16.58
N GLY A 317 6.04 12.04 -17.63
CA GLY A 317 6.35 10.63 -17.93
C GLY A 317 7.26 9.98 -16.86
N GLY A 318 8.22 10.74 -16.34
CA GLY A 318 9.04 10.31 -15.21
C GLY A 318 8.22 10.08 -13.94
N MET A 319 7.26 10.97 -13.66
CA MET A 319 6.31 10.83 -12.56
C MET A 319 5.48 9.55 -12.69
N ARG A 320 4.89 9.31 -13.87
CA ARG A 320 4.17 8.07 -14.17
C ARG A 320 5.03 6.85 -13.88
N LYS A 321 6.28 6.84 -14.35
CA LYS A 321 7.21 5.73 -14.12
C LYS A 321 7.48 5.51 -12.62
N ILE A 322 7.72 6.56 -11.85
CA ILE A 322 7.94 6.47 -10.40
C ILE A 322 6.70 5.92 -9.70
N LEU A 323 5.52 6.47 -10.02
CA LEU A 323 4.24 6.07 -9.42
C LEU A 323 3.93 4.59 -9.68
N VAL A 324 4.09 4.11 -10.92
CA VAL A 324 3.82 2.72 -11.29
C VAL A 324 4.88 1.77 -10.71
N THR A 325 6.17 2.14 -10.76
CA THR A 325 7.26 1.26 -10.29
C THR A 325 7.36 1.22 -8.76
N ARG A 326 6.98 2.31 -8.08
CA ARG A 326 7.11 2.43 -6.63
C ARG A 326 6.04 3.33 -6.00
N PRO A 327 4.76 2.90 -6.01
CA PRO A 327 3.65 3.71 -5.47
C PRO A 327 3.79 4.06 -4.00
N VAL A 328 4.47 3.21 -3.21
CA VAL A 328 4.71 3.45 -1.78
C VAL A 328 5.42 4.79 -1.50
N LEU A 329 6.14 5.37 -2.47
CA LEU A 329 6.77 6.69 -2.31
C LEU A 329 5.75 7.82 -2.12
N PHE A 330 4.51 7.65 -2.61
CA PHE A 330 3.43 8.61 -2.42
C PHE A 330 2.72 8.45 -1.07
N CYS A 331 3.01 7.37 -0.32
CA CYS A 331 2.43 7.13 0.99
C CYS A 331 3.31 7.58 2.15
N VAL A 332 4.61 7.77 1.90
CA VAL A 332 5.60 8.17 2.92
C VAL A 332 5.74 9.69 2.98
N ASP A 333 6.23 10.19 4.10
CA ASP A 333 6.66 11.58 4.20
C ASP A 333 7.96 11.79 3.41
N PHE A 334 7.90 12.65 2.40
CA PHE A 334 9.02 12.87 1.49
C PHE A 334 10.11 13.77 2.08
N GLU A 335 9.79 14.63 3.06
CA GLU A 335 10.76 15.55 3.64
C GLU A 335 11.82 14.75 4.41
N THR A 336 11.37 13.84 5.27
CA THR A 336 12.28 12.99 6.05
C THR A 336 12.94 11.91 5.19
N THR A 337 12.24 11.37 4.18
CA THR A 337 12.72 10.20 3.43
C THR A 337 13.43 10.51 2.12
N ILE A 338 12.96 11.47 1.32
CA ILE A 338 13.44 11.72 -0.06
C ILE A 338 14.44 12.87 -0.07
N VAL A 339 14.17 13.98 0.62
CA VAL A 339 15.03 15.18 0.60
C VAL A 339 16.44 14.87 1.08
N SER A 340 16.59 14.12 2.18
CA SER A 340 17.90 13.71 2.71
C SER A 340 18.74 12.89 1.72
N LYS A 341 18.09 12.05 0.90
CA LYS A 341 18.78 11.26 -0.13
C LYS A 341 19.18 12.14 -1.32
N VAL A 342 18.32 13.06 -1.74
CA VAL A 342 18.63 14.02 -2.80
C VAL A 342 19.79 14.92 -2.40
N GLN A 343 19.79 15.40 -1.15
CA GLN A 343 20.90 16.21 -0.65
C GLN A 343 22.21 15.42 -0.64
N PHE A 344 22.18 14.16 -0.18
CA PHE A 344 23.35 13.29 -0.27
C PHE A 344 23.86 13.11 -1.71
N LEU A 345 22.98 12.97 -2.70
CA LEU A 345 23.38 12.88 -4.11
C LEU A 345 24.10 14.17 -4.57
N ARG A 346 23.64 15.34 -4.13
CA ARG A 346 24.34 16.61 -4.39
C ARG A 346 25.71 16.65 -3.71
N ASP A 347 25.78 16.24 -2.45
CA ASP A 347 27.02 16.28 -1.65
C ASP A 347 28.12 15.40 -2.25
N ILE A 348 27.77 14.28 -2.90
CA ILE A 348 28.73 13.42 -3.61
C ILE A 348 29.02 13.88 -5.05
N GLY A 349 28.47 15.02 -5.48
CA GLY A 349 28.75 15.64 -6.78
C GLY A 349 27.89 15.16 -7.95
N VAL A 350 26.70 14.59 -7.71
CA VAL A 350 25.72 14.38 -8.80
C VAL A 350 25.19 15.74 -9.25
N GLN A 351 25.28 16.02 -10.54
CA GLN A 351 24.83 17.28 -11.12
C GLN A 351 23.31 17.48 -10.95
N GLN A 352 22.90 18.72 -10.69
CA GLN A 352 21.51 19.05 -10.31
C GLN A 352 20.49 18.65 -11.39
N ASP A 353 20.85 18.79 -12.66
CA ASP A 353 20.07 18.38 -13.83
C ASP A 353 19.99 16.85 -14.00
N ALA A 354 20.99 16.12 -13.53
CA ALA A 354 21.03 14.66 -13.58
C ALA A 354 20.23 13.97 -12.46
N ILE A 355 19.96 14.66 -11.34
CA ILE A 355 19.28 14.07 -10.17
C ILE A 355 17.88 13.53 -10.53
N GLY A 356 17.07 14.31 -11.26
CA GLY A 356 15.75 13.87 -11.67
C GLY A 356 15.80 12.56 -12.47
N ASN A 357 16.75 12.46 -13.41
CA ASN A 357 16.96 11.25 -14.20
C ASN A 357 17.40 10.05 -13.35
N VAL A 358 18.26 10.26 -12.35
CA VAL A 358 18.66 9.21 -11.39
C VAL A 358 17.45 8.62 -10.68
N LEU A 359 16.56 9.49 -10.16
CA LEU A 359 15.38 9.06 -9.44
C LEU A 359 14.37 8.34 -10.34
N VAL A 360 14.21 8.76 -11.59
CA VAL A 360 13.30 8.13 -12.57
C VAL A 360 13.86 6.81 -13.08
N ARG A 361 15.17 6.70 -13.30
CA ARG A 361 15.83 5.46 -13.73
C ARG A 361 15.80 4.40 -12.65
N PHE A 362 16.03 4.79 -11.40
CA PHE A 362 16.05 3.85 -10.28
C PHE A 362 15.23 4.34 -9.07
N PRO A 363 13.88 4.37 -9.15
CA PRO A 363 13.01 4.86 -8.06
C PRO A 363 13.18 4.06 -6.76
N ARG A 364 13.61 2.80 -6.87
CA ARG A 364 13.93 1.93 -5.75
C ARG A 364 14.96 2.52 -4.80
N LEU A 365 15.86 3.38 -5.29
CA LEU A 365 16.85 4.10 -4.48
C LEU A 365 16.21 4.77 -3.26
N LEU A 366 15.04 5.37 -3.44
CA LEU A 366 14.35 6.14 -2.40
C LEU A 366 13.83 5.28 -1.24
N THR A 367 13.75 3.96 -1.43
CA THR A 367 13.37 2.99 -0.39
C THR A 367 14.54 2.43 0.41
N PHE A 368 15.79 2.70 -0.02
CA PHE A 368 16.97 2.21 0.69
C PHE A 368 17.34 3.09 1.86
N SER A 369 17.95 2.48 2.89
CA SER A 369 18.54 3.24 3.98
C SER A 369 19.75 4.03 3.48
N LEU A 370 19.74 5.35 3.72
CA LEU A 370 20.86 6.22 3.38
C LEU A 370 22.16 5.75 4.05
N HIS A 371 22.09 5.43 5.34
CA HIS A 371 23.26 5.10 6.16
C HIS A 371 23.67 3.63 6.09
N LYS A 372 22.70 2.70 5.97
CA LYS A 372 23.00 1.25 5.98
C LYS A 372 23.23 0.66 4.58
N LYS A 373 22.83 1.37 3.53
CA LYS A 373 22.91 0.84 2.14
C LYS A 373 23.61 1.79 1.18
N ILE A 374 23.09 3.02 1.02
CA ILE A 374 23.58 3.94 -0.01
C ILE A 374 25.02 4.40 0.29
N ARG A 375 25.27 4.96 1.49
CA ARG A 375 26.60 5.45 1.90
C ARG A 375 27.68 4.36 1.86
N PRO A 376 27.47 3.14 2.42
CA PRO A 376 28.46 2.07 2.34
C PRO A 376 28.85 1.70 0.91
N VAL A 377 27.90 1.68 -0.03
CA VAL A 377 28.21 1.40 -1.44
C VAL A 377 29.05 2.52 -2.06
N VAL A 378 28.73 3.79 -1.80
CA VAL A 378 29.54 4.92 -2.27
C VAL A 378 30.97 4.85 -1.71
N ILE A 379 31.13 4.57 -0.41
CA ILE A 379 32.45 4.39 0.22
C ILE A 379 33.21 3.24 -0.42
N PHE A 380 32.54 2.11 -0.69
CA PHE A 380 33.15 0.98 -1.37
C PHE A 380 33.65 1.36 -2.77
N LEU A 381 32.85 2.11 -3.55
CA LEU A 381 33.24 2.55 -4.88
C LEU A 381 34.50 3.45 -4.84
N LEU A 382 34.55 4.38 -3.88
CA LEU A 382 35.68 5.30 -3.70
C LEU A 382 36.96 4.59 -3.23
N THR A 383 36.83 3.58 -2.36
CA THR A 383 37.98 2.98 -1.67
C THR A 383 38.45 1.66 -2.29
N LYS A 384 37.52 0.76 -2.62
CA LYS A 384 37.82 -0.61 -3.07
C LYS A 384 37.63 -0.81 -4.57
N ALA A 385 36.78 -0.01 -5.23
CA ALA A 385 36.62 -0.07 -6.68
C ALA A 385 37.48 0.97 -7.44
N GLY A 386 38.20 1.84 -6.72
CA GLY A 386 39.16 2.79 -7.30
C GLY A 386 38.55 4.03 -7.97
N VAL A 387 37.24 4.25 -7.82
CA VAL A 387 36.56 5.41 -8.41
C VAL A 387 37.05 6.69 -7.72
N SER A 388 37.47 7.68 -8.51
CA SER A 388 37.93 8.96 -7.96
C SER A 388 36.77 9.79 -7.40
N GLN A 389 37.08 10.67 -6.43
CA GLN A 389 36.09 11.62 -5.88
C GLN A 389 35.48 12.54 -6.95
N ARG A 390 36.22 12.83 -8.03
CA ARG A 390 35.73 13.64 -9.16
C ARG A 390 34.72 12.88 -10.01
N ASN A 391 34.85 11.56 -10.10
CA ASN A 391 34.03 10.72 -10.99
C ASN A 391 32.83 10.09 -10.27
N ILE A 392 32.79 10.06 -8.93
CA ILE A 392 31.72 9.35 -8.19
C ILE A 392 30.32 9.89 -8.51
N GLY A 393 30.14 11.21 -8.63
CA GLY A 393 28.87 11.80 -9.06
C GLY A 393 28.44 11.33 -10.45
N LYS A 394 29.36 11.32 -11.43
CA LYS A 394 29.13 10.80 -12.79
C LYS A 394 28.75 9.32 -12.77
N VAL A 395 29.45 8.51 -11.97
CA VAL A 395 29.21 7.06 -11.85
C VAL A 395 27.79 6.79 -11.34
N ILE A 396 27.37 7.48 -10.28
CA ILE A 396 26.03 7.32 -9.72
C ILE A 396 24.95 7.87 -10.67
N ALA A 397 25.24 8.95 -11.41
CA ALA A 397 24.33 9.48 -12.42
C ALA A 397 24.08 8.49 -13.57
N LEU A 398 25.14 7.82 -14.04
CA LEU A 398 25.09 6.89 -15.17
C LEU A 398 24.60 5.48 -14.77
N GLY A 399 24.88 5.03 -13.55
CA GLY A 399 24.52 3.70 -13.05
C GLY A 399 24.01 3.71 -11.60
N PRO A 400 22.86 4.36 -11.30
CA PRO A 400 22.31 4.42 -9.95
C PRO A 400 21.93 3.04 -9.38
N GLU A 401 21.76 2.02 -10.23
CA GLU A 401 21.48 0.64 -9.87
C GLU A 401 22.59 0.03 -8.99
N LEU A 402 23.83 0.52 -9.10
CA LEU A 402 24.96 0.14 -8.24
C LEU A 402 24.62 0.28 -6.75
N LEU A 403 23.87 1.33 -6.38
CA LEU A 403 23.46 1.58 -5.00
C LEU A 403 22.53 0.50 -4.44
N GLY A 404 21.94 -0.34 -5.30
CA GLY A 404 21.16 -1.53 -4.92
C GLY A 404 22.00 -2.79 -4.73
N CYS A 405 23.19 -2.88 -5.29
CA CYS A 405 23.98 -4.11 -5.32
C CYS A 405 24.52 -4.51 -3.93
N SER A 406 24.66 -5.81 -3.69
CA SER A 406 25.36 -6.32 -2.51
C SER A 406 26.87 -6.04 -2.65
N ILE A 407 27.47 -5.42 -1.65
CA ILE A 407 28.91 -5.18 -1.65
C ILE A 407 29.65 -6.52 -1.64
N ALA A 408 29.37 -7.36 -0.64
CA ALA A 408 30.05 -8.63 -0.45
C ALA A 408 29.83 -9.59 -1.62
N ASN A 409 28.58 -9.81 -2.04
CA ASN A 409 28.26 -10.90 -2.98
C ASN A 409 28.31 -10.49 -4.45
N LYS A 410 28.46 -9.20 -4.77
CA LYS A 410 28.39 -8.73 -6.15
C LYS A 410 29.51 -7.77 -6.51
N LEU A 411 29.62 -6.64 -5.82
CA LEU A 411 30.58 -5.60 -6.19
C LEU A 411 32.02 -6.05 -5.91
N ASP A 412 32.30 -6.57 -4.71
CA ASP A 412 33.64 -7.02 -4.31
C ASP A 412 34.13 -8.22 -5.12
N HIS A 413 33.22 -9.15 -5.46
CA HIS A 413 33.54 -10.26 -6.35
C HIS A 413 33.98 -9.77 -7.74
N ASN A 414 33.25 -8.80 -8.32
CA ASN A 414 33.61 -8.23 -9.63
C ASN A 414 34.93 -7.45 -9.55
N VAL A 415 35.15 -6.65 -8.51
CA VAL A 415 36.41 -5.93 -8.29
C VAL A 415 37.58 -6.92 -8.24
N LYS A 416 37.49 -7.96 -7.39
CA LYS A 416 38.53 -9.00 -7.29
C LYS A 416 38.80 -9.69 -8.61
N TYR A 417 37.75 -9.99 -9.38
CA TYR A 417 37.89 -10.57 -10.70
C TYR A 417 38.70 -9.65 -11.64
N PHE A 418 38.34 -8.38 -11.79
CA PHE A 418 39.09 -7.48 -12.67
C PHE A 418 40.54 -7.26 -12.22
N LEU A 419 40.80 -7.15 -10.91
CA LEU A 419 42.16 -7.09 -10.39
C LEU A 419 42.97 -8.36 -10.72
N SER A 420 42.33 -9.53 -10.66
CA SER A 420 42.97 -10.81 -11.02
C SER A 420 43.37 -10.92 -12.49
N LEU A 421 42.78 -10.09 -13.37
CA LEU A 421 43.17 -10.00 -14.78
C LEU A 421 44.42 -9.15 -15.01
N GLY A 422 44.99 -8.54 -13.97
CA GLY A 422 46.12 -7.62 -14.06
C GLY A 422 45.73 -6.15 -14.26
N ILE A 423 44.44 -5.81 -14.16
CA ILE A 423 43.97 -4.41 -14.21
C ILE A 423 44.28 -3.76 -12.86
N THR A 424 44.98 -2.63 -12.87
CA THR A 424 45.27 -1.90 -11.63
C THR A 424 44.00 -1.26 -11.06
N LEU A 425 43.96 -1.04 -9.74
CA LEU A 425 42.81 -0.41 -9.07
C LEU A 425 42.45 0.95 -9.70
N ARG A 426 43.45 1.75 -10.08
CA ARG A 426 43.25 3.04 -10.76
C ARG A 426 42.59 2.85 -12.12
N GLN A 427 43.09 1.93 -12.94
CA GLN A 427 42.50 1.64 -14.26
C GLN A 427 41.06 1.14 -14.12
N LEU A 428 40.79 0.26 -13.15
CA LEU A 428 39.43 -0.19 -12.86
C LEU A 428 38.51 0.97 -12.48
N GLY A 429 39.01 1.92 -11.67
CA GLY A 429 38.28 3.13 -11.31
C GLY A 429 37.84 3.96 -12.52
N GLU A 430 38.74 4.17 -13.49
CA GLU A 430 38.40 4.86 -14.74
C GLU A 430 37.44 4.03 -15.61
N MET A 431 37.65 2.71 -15.72
CA MET A 431 36.73 1.81 -16.43
C MET A 431 35.30 1.87 -15.86
N VAL A 432 35.17 1.92 -14.52
CA VAL A 432 33.88 2.07 -13.84
C VAL A 432 33.30 3.48 -14.03
N ALA A 433 34.14 4.52 -14.10
CA ALA A 433 33.71 5.88 -14.41
C ALA A 433 33.12 6.03 -15.82
N ASP A 434 33.63 5.25 -16.77
CA ASP A 434 33.14 5.23 -18.15
C ASP A 434 31.97 4.26 -18.36
N PHE A 435 31.96 3.13 -17.63
CA PHE A 435 30.90 2.15 -17.70
C PHE A 435 30.57 1.57 -16.31
N PRO A 436 29.75 2.26 -15.49
CA PRO A 436 29.44 1.85 -14.12
C PRO A 436 28.84 0.45 -13.99
N MET A 437 28.05 0.04 -15.01
CA MET A 437 27.40 -1.27 -15.05
C MET A 437 28.40 -2.44 -15.12
N LEU A 438 29.68 -2.18 -15.36
CA LEU A 438 30.75 -3.19 -15.37
C LEU A 438 30.71 -4.07 -14.11
N LEU A 439 30.46 -3.50 -12.92
CA LEU A 439 30.43 -4.23 -11.65
C LEU A 439 29.11 -4.97 -11.37
N THR A 440 28.14 -4.89 -12.28
CA THR A 440 26.81 -5.50 -12.13
C THR A 440 26.65 -6.80 -12.92
N TYR A 441 27.58 -7.11 -13.83
CA TYR A 441 27.53 -8.35 -14.62
C TYR A 441 27.81 -9.60 -13.76
N ASN A 442 27.31 -10.75 -14.23
CA ASN A 442 27.76 -12.03 -13.69
C ASN A 442 29.14 -12.35 -14.26
N ILE A 443 30.10 -12.70 -13.40
CA ILE A 443 31.47 -13.07 -13.78
C ILE A 443 31.46 -14.28 -14.73
N ASP A 444 30.51 -15.21 -14.57
CA ASP A 444 30.38 -16.37 -15.46
C ASP A 444 30.09 -15.97 -16.91
N ILE A 445 29.47 -14.80 -17.11
CA ILE A 445 29.23 -14.22 -18.44
C ILE A 445 30.44 -13.39 -18.92
N LEU A 446 31.20 -12.79 -18.00
CA LEU A 446 32.39 -12.00 -18.33
C LEU A 446 33.58 -12.88 -18.73
N ARG A 447 33.76 -14.02 -18.06
CA ARG A 447 34.91 -14.93 -18.26
C ARG A 447 35.03 -15.45 -19.70
N PRO A 448 33.96 -15.99 -20.33
CA PRO A 448 34.03 -16.44 -21.73
C PRO A 448 34.39 -15.30 -22.69
N LYS A 449 33.81 -14.11 -22.50
CA LYS A 449 34.11 -12.93 -23.33
C LYS A 449 35.57 -12.50 -23.22
N TYR A 450 36.11 -12.45 -22.01
CA TYR A 450 37.52 -12.15 -21.78
C TYR A 450 38.45 -13.23 -22.38
N ARG A 451 38.11 -14.51 -22.20
CA ARG A 451 38.87 -15.63 -22.76
C ARG A 451 38.91 -15.55 -24.28
N TYR A 452 37.78 -15.27 -24.93
CA TYR A 452 37.71 -15.10 -26.38
C TYR A 452 38.59 -13.93 -26.84
N LEU A 453 38.50 -12.77 -26.18
CA LEU A 453 39.33 -11.60 -26.50
C LEU A 453 40.84 -11.91 -26.45
N ARG A 454 41.29 -12.63 -25.42
CA ARG A 454 42.72 -12.90 -25.20
C ARG A 454 43.24 -14.09 -26.01
N ARG A 455 42.45 -15.16 -26.16
CA ARG A 455 42.91 -16.42 -26.78
C ARG A 455 42.56 -16.52 -28.25
N MET A 456 41.36 -16.09 -28.64
CA MET A 456 40.88 -16.23 -30.02
C MET A 456 41.15 -14.97 -30.85
N MET A 457 40.87 -13.79 -30.29
CA MET A 457 41.15 -12.52 -30.97
C MET A 457 42.60 -12.04 -30.78
N VAL A 458 43.35 -12.66 -29.86
CA VAL A 458 44.75 -12.35 -29.53
C VAL A 458 44.98 -10.86 -29.23
N ARG A 459 44.00 -10.20 -28.60
CA ARG A 459 44.03 -8.74 -28.33
C ARG A 459 44.65 -8.44 -26.97
N PRO A 460 45.43 -7.35 -26.80
CA PRO A 460 46.01 -6.96 -25.52
C PRO A 460 44.93 -6.63 -24.48
N LEU A 461 45.27 -6.77 -23.18
CA LEU A 461 44.38 -6.33 -22.09
C LEU A 461 44.05 -4.83 -22.17
N GLN A 462 44.96 -4.04 -22.74
CA GLN A 462 44.81 -2.60 -22.91
C GLN A 462 43.54 -2.24 -23.70
N ASP A 463 43.17 -3.01 -24.73
CA ASP A 463 41.96 -2.76 -25.51
C ASP A 463 40.70 -2.85 -24.66
N LEU A 464 40.69 -3.75 -23.67
CA LEU A 464 39.59 -3.90 -22.74
C LEU A 464 39.50 -2.72 -21.76
N ILE A 465 40.66 -2.21 -21.33
CA ILE A 465 40.74 -1.05 -20.44
C ILE A 465 40.26 0.21 -21.16
N GLU A 466 40.63 0.38 -22.43
CA GLU A 466 40.17 1.49 -23.27
C GLU A 466 38.68 1.40 -23.66
N PHE A 467 38.13 0.18 -23.69
CA PHE A 467 36.73 -0.05 -24.06
C PHE A 467 36.04 -1.07 -23.14
N PRO A 468 35.76 -0.72 -21.87
CA PRO A 468 35.12 -1.63 -20.90
C PRO A 468 33.71 -2.08 -21.32
N ARG A 469 33.06 -1.31 -22.20
CA ARG A 469 31.76 -1.64 -22.80
C ARG A 469 31.79 -2.90 -23.66
N PHE A 470 32.98 -3.42 -24.02
CA PHE A 470 33.16 -4.73 -24.63
C PHE A 470 32.27 -5.81 -23.98
N PHE A 471 32.20 -5.83 -22.64
CA PHE A 471 31.41 -6.82 -21.91
C PHE A 471 29.90 -6.71 -22.06
N SER A 472 29.38 -5.57 -22.55
CA SER A 472 27.95 -5.38 -22.77
C SER A 472 27.45 -6.06 -24.06
N TYR A 473 28.33 -6.34 -25.02
CA TYR A 473 27.94 -6.97 -26.29
C TYR A 473 27.83 -8.48 -26.14
N SER A 474 26.90 -9.09 -26.86
CA SER A 474 26.75 -10.55 -26.90
C SER A 474 28.02 -11.21 -27.45
N LEU A 475 28.44 -12.32 -26.85
CA LEU A 475 29.59 -13.07 -27.35
C LEU A 475 29.26 -13.66 -28.72
N ASP A 476 28.18 -14.44 -28.77
CA ASP A 476 27.84 -15.26 -29.94
C ASP A 476 27.17 -14.45 -31.05
N GLU A 477 26.38 -13.43 -30.71
CA GLU A 477 25.61 -12.66 -31.70
C GLU A 477 26.35 -11.43 -32.22
N ARG A 478 27.41 -10.97 -31.54
CA ARG A 478 28.07 -9.69 -31.90
C ARG A 478 29.58 -9.77 -31.95
N ILE A 479 30.22 -10.25 -30.88
CA ILE A 479 31.68 -10.27 -30.79
C ILE A 479 32.27 -11.29 -31.78
N VAL A 480 31.81 -12.53 -31.72
CA VAL A 480 32.31 -13.63 -32.58
C VAL A 480 32.04 -13.35 -34.07
N PRO A 481 30.81 -13.00 -34.52
CA PRO A 481 30.55 -12.82 -35.96
C PRO A 481 31.36 -11.68 -36.56
N ARG A 482 31.46 -10.54 -35.86
CA ARG A 482 32.25 -9.40 -36.34
C ARG A 482 33.74 -9.69 -36.35
N HIS A 483 34.23 -10.52 -35.42
CA HIS A 483 35.63 -10.94 -35.42
C HIS A 483 35.92 -11.82 -36.65
N LYS A 484 35.05 -12.78 -36.97
CA LYS A 484 35.17 -13.61 -38.17
C LYS A 484 35.22 -12.79 -39.46
N ILE A 485 34.28 -11.84 -39.62
CA ILE A 485 34.26 -10.94 -40.78
C ILE A 485 35.58 -10.16 -40.90
N MET A 486 36.12 -9.67 -39.79
CA MET A 486 37.40 -8.95 -39.78
C MET A 486 38.58 -9.85 -40.20
N VAL A 487 38.62 -11.10 -39.72
CA VAL A 487 39.65 -12.09 -40.08
C VAL A 487 39.57 -12.45 -41.56
N GLU A 488 38.38 -12.80 -42.06
CA GLU A 488 38.13 -13.16 -43.47
C GLU A 488 38.55 -12.04 -44.41
N ASN A 489 38.25 -10.79 -44.04
CA ASN A 489 38.59 -9.61 -44.83
C ASN A 489 40.00 -9.07 -44.56
N ARG A 490 40.77 -9.69 -43.66
CA ARG A 490 42.14 -9.27 -43.24
C ARG A 490 42.21 -7.80 -42.81
N VAL A 491 41.23 -7.36 -42.02
CA VAL A 491 41.17 -6.00 -41.47
C VAL A 491 41.19 -6.04 -39.94
N ASN A 492 41.81 -5.03 -39.32
CA ASN A 492 41.89 -4.95 -37.87
C ASN A 492 41.51 -3.55 -37.37
N PHE A 493 40.53 -3.48 -36.48
CA PHE A 493 39.98 -2.24 -35.91
C PHE A 493 40.04 -2.28 -34.39
N LYS A 494 40.11 -1.10 -33.75
CA LYS A 494 39.89 -0.99 -32.30
C LYS A 494 38.52 -1.55 -31.91
N LEU A 495 38.41 -2.18 -30.74
CA LEU A 495 37.15 -2.79 -30.25
C LEU A 495 35.93 -1.85 -30.31
N ARG A 496 36.13 -0.55 -30.04
CA ARG A 496 35.04 0.44 -30.13
C ARG A 496 34.45 0.53 -31.54
N TYR A 497 35.28 0.50 -32.57
CA TYR A 497 34.86 0.59 -33.96
C TYR A 497 34.31 -0.73 -34.49
N MET A 498 34.83 -1.83 -33.96
CA MET A 498 34.31 -3.16 -34.23
C MET A 498 32.90 -3.34 -33.66
N LEU A 499 32.60 -2.87 -32.44
CA LEU A 499 31.39 -3.31 -31.71
C LEU A 499 30.31 -2.25 -31.55
N ALA A 500 30.67 -0.96 -31.46
CA ALA A 500 29.70 0.09 -31.13
C ALA A 500 28.78 0.49 -32.28
N ASN A 501 29.26 0.40 -33.52
CA ASN A 501 28.55 0.82 -34.72
C ASN A 501 27.43 -0.14 -35.11
N SER A 502 26.47 0.32 -35.92
CA SER A 502 25.45 -0.56 -36.53
C SER A 502 26.07 -1.64 -37.43
N ASP A 503 25.29 -2.64 -37.86
CA ASP A 503 25.83 -3.68 -38.76
C ASP A 503 26.19 -3.10 -40.13
N ASP A 504 25.37 -2.19 -40.66
CA ASP A 504 25.65 -1.50 -41.92
C ASP A 504 26.91 -0.63 -41.84
N GLU A 505 27.04 0.18 -40.78
CA GLU A 505 28.23 1.02 -40.57
C GLU A 505 29.50 0.18 -40.40
N PHE A 506 29.40 -0.96 -39.71
CA PHE A 506 30.51 -1.89 -39.56
C PHE A 506 30.92 -2.47 -40.92
N ASN A 507 29.95 -2.94 -41.71
CA ASN A 507 30.20 -3.53 -43.04
C ASN A 507 30.79 -2.52 -44.01
N LEU A 508 30.28 -1.28 -44.05
CA LEU A 508 30.84 -0.19 -44.85
C LEU A 508 32.29 0.10 -44.47
N ARG A 509 32.61 0.04 -43.17
CA ARG A 509 33.97 0.28 -42.67
C ARG A 509 34.93 -0.85 -43.07
N VAL A 510 34.46 -2.10 -43.05
CA VAL A 510 35.21 -3.26 -43.56
C VAL A 510 35.48 -3.08 -45.05
N GLN A 511 34.45 -2.78 -45.85
CA GLN A 511 34.59 -2.56 -47.30
C GLN A 511 35.59 -1.44 -47.62
N ALA A 512 35.46 -0.28 -46.97
CA ALA A 512 36.37 0.85 -47.16
C ALA A 512 37.82 0.50 -46.80
N ALA A 513 38.04 -0.31 -45.76
CA ALA A 513 39.38 -0.77 -45.37
C ALA A 513 39.95 -1.78 -46.36
N VAL A 514 39.12 -2.70 -46.89
CA VAL A 514 39.51 -3.64 -47.95
C VAL A 514 39.89 -2.89 -49.22
N GLU A 515 39.07 -1.95 -49.67
CA GLU A 515 39.38 -1.13 -50.84
C GLU A 515 40.67 -0.32 -50.66
N ARG A 516 40.89 0.27 -49.48
CA ARG A 516 42.11 1.01 -49.18
C ARG A 516 43.35 0.12 -49.27
N ARG A 517 43.26 -1.11 -48.77
CA ARG A 517 44.33 -2.11 -48.91
C ARG A 517 44.56 -2.47 -50.38
N LEU A 518 43.50 -2.77 -51.14
CA LEU A 518 43.61 -3.11 -52.56
C LEU A 518 44.24 -1.97 -53.38
N ARG A 519 43.82 -0.71 -53.13
CA ARG A 519 44.43 0.47 -53.75
C ARG A 519 45.93 0.56 -53.46
N PHE A 520 46.32 0.37 -52.19
CA PHE A 520 47.72 0.36 -51.78
C PHE A 520 48.53 -0.77 -52.44
N GLU A 521 47.98 -1.99 -52.52
CA GLU A 521 48.61 -3.16 -53.16
C GLU A 521 48.74 -3.01 -54.68
N SER A 522 47.82 -2.28 -55.33
CA SER A 522 47.82 -2.04 -56.78
C SER A 522 48.77 -0.94 -57.27
N GLY A 523 49.38 -0.16 -56.36
CA GLY A 523 50.36 0.88 -56.70
C GLY A 523 49.78 2.15 -57.34
N ASP A 524 48.46 2.35 -57.32
CA ASP A 524 47.80 3.53 -57.89
C ASP A 524 47.90 4.73 -56.93
N LEU A 525 48.98 5.52 -57.08
CA LEU A 525 49.26 6.76 -56.34
C LEU A 525 48.74 8.01 -57.07
N THR A 526 47.53 7.97 -57.63
CA THR A 526 46.92 9.16 -58.22
C THR A 526 46.16 9.99 -57.17
N LEU A 527 46.79 11.12 -56.79
CA LEU A 527 46.27 12.30 -56.07
C LEU A 527 45.98 12.17 -54.57
N ASP A 528 47.06 11.99 -53.80
CA ASP A 528 47.10 12.35 -52.38
C ASP A 528 47.20 13.88 -52.21
N LYS A 529 46.10 14.62 -52.43
CA LYS A 529 46.04 16.07 -52.13
C LYS A 529 44.81 16.57 -51.36
N GLN A 530 43.88 15.72 -50.94
CA GLN A 530 42.75 16.17 -50.10
C GLN A 530 42.34 15.20 -48.95
N ALA A 531 43.26 14.38 -48.44
CA ALA A 531 42.99 13.56 -47.24
C ALA A 531 44.02 13.71 -46.11
N HIS A 532 44.85 14.76 -46.13
CA HIS A 532 45.67 15.15 -44.97
C HIS A 532 44.90 16.03 -43.98
N THR A 533 43.78 15.51 -43.49
CA THR A 533 43.19 15.93 -42.21
C THR A 533 42.49 14.70 -41.63
N GLU A 534 43.28 13.86 -40.98
CA GLU A 534 42.96 12.87 -39.94
C GLU A 534 43.86 11.66 -40.13
N THR A 535 44.93 11.60 -39.35
CA THR A 535 45.56 10.31 -39.02
C THR A 535 44.47 9.36 -38.52
N ASP A 536 44.03 8.41 -39.35
CA ASP A 536 42.97 7.45 -39.04
C ASP A 536 43.41 6.52 -37.89
N GLY A 537 43.24 6.98 -36.65
CA GLY A 537 43.57 6.26 -35.41
C GLY A 537 42.66 5.05 -35.12
N SER A 538 42.00 4.52 -36.16
CA SER A 538 41.07 3.40 -36.09
C SER A 538 41.65 2.04 -36.49
N ILE A 539 42.79 2.04 -37.20
CA ILE A 539 43.49 0.84 -37.66
C ILE A 539 44.70 0.59 -36.74
N GLU A 540 44.77 -0.61 -36.15
CA GLU A 540 45.89 -1.01 -35.29
C GLU A 540 47.03 -1.68 -36.08
N LYS A 541 48.27 -1.32 -35.76
CA LYS A 541 49.50 -1.84 -36.38
C LYS A 541 50.10 -3.06 -35.66
N TYR A 542 49.29 -3.93 -35.05
CA TYR A 542 49.82 -5.15 -34.44
C TYR A 542 50.07 -6.23 -35.49
N PRO A 543 51.15 -7.04 -35.39
CA PRO A 543 51.36 -8.17 -36.27
C PRO A 543 50.19 -9.15 -36.12
N PHE A 544 49.51 -9.46 -37.23
CA PHE A 544 48.47 -10.47 -37.27
C PHE A 544 49.15 -11.84 -37.43
N ASP A 545 48.93 -12.76 -36.50
CA ASP A 545 49.47 -14.12 -36.59
C ASP A 545 48.51 -14.99 -37.39
N PHE A 546 48.89 -15.35 -38.62
CA PHE A 546 48.02 -15.97 -39.63
C PHE A 546 47.62 -17.43 -39.30
N GLN A 547 48.16 -18.03 -38.24
CA GLN A 547 47.86 -19.41 -37.83
C GLN A 547 46.47 -19.61 -37.21
N THR A 548 45.73 -18.55 -36.88
CA THR A 548 44.39 -18.66 -36.27
C THR A 548 43.25 -18.92 -37.26
N ALA A 549 43.48 -18.76 -38.57
CA ALA A 549 42.47 -19.02 -39.59
C ALA A 549 42.17 -20.53 -39.77
N GLU A 550 43.17 -21.40 -39.61
CA GLU A 550 43.00 -22.86 -39.74
C GLU A 550 42.27 -23.50 -38.55
N ILE A 551 42.23 -22.85 -37.39
CA ILE A 551 41.54 -23.36 -36.19
C ILE A 551 40.01 -23.12 -36.27
N LEU A 552 39.55 -22.27 -37.18
CA LEU A 552 38.12 -21.90 -37.31
C LEU A 552 37.31 -22.84 -38.21
N GLU A 553 37.94 -23.74 -38.97
CA GLU A 553 37.27 -24.72 -39.84
C GLU A 553 36.96 -26.06 -39.15
N GLU A 554 37.64 -26.41 -38.04
CA GLU A 554 37.24 -27.55 -37.22
C GLU A 554 36.15 -27.14 -36.23
N LYS A 555 34.91 -27.59 -36.49
CA LYS A 555 33.80 -27.55 -35.53
C LYS A 555 34.25 -28.12 -34.18
N THR A 556 34.54 -27.25 -33.24
CA THR A 556 34.60 -27.57 -31.82
C THR A 556 33.36 -27.00 -31.14
N ASP A 557 32.46 -27.90 -30.74
CA ASP A 557 31.36 -27.63 -29.84
C ASP A 557 31.90 -27.01 -28.55
N LEU A 558 31.81 -25.69 -28.41
CA LEU A 558 32.15 -24.96 -27.17
C LEU A 558 31.18 -25.24 -26.00
N ASN A 559 30.30 -26.25 -26.14
CA ASN A 559 29.34 -26.69 -25.14
C ASN A 559 29.72 -28.00 -24.40
N SER A 560 30.78 -28.72 -24.77
CA SER A 560 31.08 -30.03 -24.14
C SER A 560 31.96 -29.98 -22.89
N ASP A 561 32.67 -28.89 -22.61
CA ASP A 561 33.63 -28.82 -21.48
C ASP A 561 33.00 -28.43 -20.12
N TYR A 562 31.67 -28.53 -19.98
CA TYR A 562 30.96 -28.20 -18.73
C TYR A 562 30.55 -29.41 -17.87
N LYS A 563 31.05 -30.63 -18.13
CA LYS A 563 30.57 -31.84 -17.42
C LYS A 563 31.50 -32.52 -16.43
N ASP A 564 32.79 -32.18 -16.35
CA ASP A 564 33.70 -32.88 -15.43
C ASP A 564 34.23 -31.98 -14.30
N LEU A 565 33.38 -31.73 -13.31
CA LEU A 565 33.80 -31.41 -11.93
C LEU A 565 32.89 -32.18 -10.95
N PRO A 566 33.46 -32.76 -9.87
CA PRO A 566 32.79 -33.77 -9.06
C PRO A 566 31.57 -33.25 -8.31
N SER A 567 30.47 -34.00 -8.41
CA SER A 567 29.26 -33.86 -7.61
C SER A 567 29.57 -34.09 -6.13
N VAL A 568 29.61 -33.00 -5.35
CA VAL A 568 29.59 -33.09 -3.89
C VAL A 568 28.17 -33.45 -3.47
N HIS A 569 27.98 -34.70 -3.04
CA HIS A 569 26.81 -35.14 -2.31
C HIS A 569 26.68 -34.33 -1.01
N ILE A 570 25.68 -33.44 -0.95
CA ILE A 570 25.14 -32.95 0.32
C ILE A 570 24.12 -33.99 0.77
N GLN A 571 24.53 -34.86 1.69
CA GLN A 571 23.59 -35.63 2.50
C GLN A 571 22.88 -34.66 3.43
N ASN A 572 21.56 -34.56 3.28
CA ASN A 572 20.68 -34.03 4.29
C ASN A 572 20.58 -35.04 5.44
N SER A 573 20.91 -34.62 6.65
CA SER A 573 20.44 -35.24 7.88
C SER A 573 20.28 -34.17 8.96
N ALA A 574 19.01 -33.97 9.35
CA ALA A 574 18.44 -33.33 10.55
C ALA A 574 18.97 -31.95 10.98
#